data_AF-A0A2V6XMK9-F1
#
_entry.id   AF-A0A2V6XMK9-F1
#
_cell.length_a   1.000
_cell.length_b   1.000
_cell.length_c   1.000
_cell.angle_alpha   90.00
_cell.angle_beta   90.00
_cell.angle_gamma   90.00
#
_symmetry.space_group_name_H-M   'P 1'
#
loop_
_entity.id
_entity.type
_entity.pdbx_description
1 polymer ?
#
loop_
_entity_poly.entity_id
_entity_poly.type
_entity_poly.pdbx_seq_one_letter_code
_entity_poly.pdbx_strand_id
1 'polypeptide(L)'
;MLDRRAFLRGGAGAVATGAFMAYAPSDASAASPETPSGMTTPGAPLSPYGSPATFEREVTRTLIRSQPGTTGAGASRSPLEALEGMITPSGLHFERHHNGVPTIDPAQHQLLIHGLVARPLIFTVASLQRYPMESRIHFLECSGNSALMYGATPPTLTCGQTHGLVSCSEWTGVPLRLLLEEAGVDPRADWVLAEGAD
;
A
#
# COMPACT_ATOMS: atom_id res chain seq x y z
N MET A 1 -46.05 -28.81 37.58
CA MET A 1 -45.25 -29.82 36.87
C MET A 1 -45.49 -29.61 35.37
N LEU A 2 -44.55 -28.96 34.70
CA LEU A 2 -44.62 -28.65 33.28
C LEU A 2 -44.34 -29.92 32.46
N ASP A 3 -45.21 -30.18 31.49
CA ASP A 3 -45.24 -31.40 30.67
C ASP A 3 -43.97 -31.52 29.80
N ARG A 4 -43.19 -32.59 30.03
CA ARG A 4 -41.97 -32.92 29.28
C ARG A 4 -42.22 -33.10 27.78
N ARG A 5 -43.47 -33.27 27.33
CA ARG A 5 -43.84 -33.40 25.91
C ARG A 5 -44.06 -32.06 25.20
N ALA A 6 -44.23 -30.96 25.93
CA ALA A 6 -44.37 -29.63 25.32
C ALA A 6 -43.02 -29.03 24.88
N PHE A 7 -41.92 -29.39 25.55
CA PHE A 7 -40.58 -28.89 25.22
C PHE A 7 -40.04 -29.42 23.88
N LEU A 8 -40.45 -30.63 23.47
CA LEU A 8 -40.03 -31.24 22.19
C LEU A 8 -40.88 -30.82 20.98
N ARG A 9 -41.96 -30.04 21.19
CA ARG A 9 -42.81 -29.53 20.09
C ARG A 9 -42.53 -28.08 19.70
N GLY A 10 -41.68 -27.36 20.45
CA GLY A 10 -41.24 -25.99 20.14
C GLY A 10 -39.86 -25.89 19.47
N GLY A 11 -39.25 -27.02 19.09
CA GLY A 11 -37.86 -27.11 18.62
C GLY A 11 -37.70 -27.35 17.11
N ALA A 12 -38.57 -26.79 16.26
CA ALA A 12 -38.44 -26.91 14.81
C ALA A 12 -38.66 -25.54 14.16
N GLY A 13 -37.58 -24.84 13.84
CA GLY A 13 -37.67 -23.60 13.06
C GLY A 13 -36.62 -22.53 13.29
N ALA A 14 -35.43 -22.85 13.79
CA ALA A 14 -34.25 -22.03 13.52
C ALA A 14 -33.35 -22.82 12.58
N VAL A 15 -33.68 -22.79 11.28
CA VAL A 15 -32.69 -23.11 10.26
C VAL A 15 -31.61 -22.05 10.41
N ALA A 16 -30.52 -22.42 11.08
CA ALA A 16 -29.28 -21.69 10.89
C ALA A 16 -29.00 -21.75 9.40
N THR A 17 -29.27 -20.67 8.68
CA THR A 17 -28.66 -20.39 7.38
C THR A 17 -27.17 -20.22 7.66
N GLY A 18 -26.48 -21.35 7.92
CA GLY A 18 -25.07 -21.46 7.64
C GLY A 18 -24.95 -21.14 6.17
N ALA A 19 -24.40 -19.96 5.87
CA ALA A 19 -23.93 -19.66 4.53
C ALA A 19 -22.88 -20.71 4.22
N PHE A 20 -23.29 -21.82 3.59
CA PHE A 20 -22.37 -22.64 2.85
C PHE A 20 -21.82 -21.71 1.78
N MET A 21 -20.56 -21.28 1.94
CA MET A 21 -19.80 -20.78 0.83
C MET A 21 -19.86 -21.86 -0.24
N ALA A 22 -20.64 -21.61 -1.30
CA ALA A 22 -20.64 -22.44 -2.47
C ALA A 22 -19.22 -22.35 -3.05
N TYR A 23 -18.42 -23.39 -2.81
CA TYR A 23 -17.19 -23.56 -3.56
C TYR A 23 -17.58 -23.66 -5.03
N ALA A 24 -17.02 -22.78 -5.86
CA ALA A 24 -17.15 -22.91 -7.30
C ALA A 24 -16.65 -24.32 -7.69
N PRO A 25 -17.38 -25.04 -8.58
CA PRO A 25 -16.90 -26.32 -9.06
C PRO A 25 -15.54 -26.13 -9.73
N SER A 26 -14.61 -27.05 -9.47
CA SER A 26 -13.29 -27.01 -10.11
C SER A 26 -13.41 -27.30 -11.60
N ASP A 27 -12.80 -26.49 -12.45
CA ASP A 27 -12.57 -26.78 -13.89
C ASP A 27 -11.50 -27.87 -14.10
N ALA A 28 -11.32 -28.75 -13.13
CA ALA A 28 -10.34 -29.82 -13.17
C ALA A 28 -10.79 -30.90 -14.17
N SER A 29 -10.09 -31.01 -15.29
CA SER A 29 -10.23 -32.12 -16.23
C SER A 29 -9.26 -33.26 -15.87
N ALA A 30 -9.71 -34.50 -15.97
CA ALA A 30 -8.82 -35.65 -15.92
C ALA A 30 -7.87 -35.61 -17.14
N ALA A 31 -6.56 -35.54 -16.89
CA ALA A 31 -5.52 -35.55 -17.91
C ALA A 31 -4.43 -36.55 -17.54
N SER A 32 -3.79 -37.15 -18.54
CA SER A 32 -2.54 -37.89 -18.34
C SER A 32 -1.41 -36.90 -18.02
N PRO A 33 -0.48 -37.23 -17.11
CA PRO A 33 0.60 -36.31 -16.76
C PRO A 33 1.58 -36.21 -17.93
N GLU A 34 1.43 -35.19 -18.77
CA GLU A 34 2.50 -34.73 -19.64
C GLU A 34 3.53 -33.98 -18.81
N THR A 35 4.81 -34.29 -18.97
CA THR A 35 5.90 -33.57 -18.28
C THR A 35 6.05 -32.18 -18.92
N PRO A 36 5.80 -31.07 -18.19
CA PRO A 36 6.03 -29.73 -18.71
C PRO A 36 7.50 -29.52 -19.08
N SER A 37 7.75 -28.76 -20.14
CA SER A 37 9.13 -28.48 -20.63
C SER A 37 10.03 -27.86 -19.54
N GLY A 38 9.46 -27.06 -18.63
CA GLY A 38 10.20 -26.49 -17.50
C GLY A 38 10.79 -27.52 -16.52
N MET A 39 10.32 -28.78 -16.55
CA MET A 39 10.86 -29.87 -15.73
C MET A 39 12.05 -30.60 -16.37
N THR A 40 12.34 -30.34 -17.66
CA THR A 40 13.41 -31.06 -18.40
C THR A 40 14.56 -30.16 -18.83
N THR A 41 14.42 -28.84 -18.69
CA THR A 41 15.46 -27.87 -19.04
C THR A 41 15.78 -26.95 -17.85
N PRO A 42 17.05 -26.78 -17.46
CA PRO A 42 17.44 -25.77 -16.48
C PRO A 42 16.96 -24.36 -16.87
N GLY A 43 16.50 -23.60 -15.87
CA GLY A 43 16.00 -22.23 -16.06
C GLY A 43 17.10 -21.17 -16.21
N ALA A 44 16.67 -19.91 -16.12
CA ALA A 44 17.56 -18.75 -16.15
C ALA A 44 18.55 -18.73 -14.95
N PRO A 45 19.72 -18.08 -15.08
CA PRO A 45 20.64 -17.89 -13.96
C PRO A 45 20.03 -17.04 -12.84
N LEU A 46 20.63 -17.12 -11.65
CA LEU A 46 20.26 -16.28 -10.51
C LEU A 46 20.45 -14.79 -10.85
N SER A 47 19.59 -13.93 -10.28
CA SER A 47 19.63 -12.47 -10.47
C SER A 47 19.92 -11.75 -9.14
N PRO A 48 20.58 -10.58 -9.17
CA PRO A 48 20.83 -9.79 -7.96
C PRO A 48 19.58 -9.09 -7.41
N TYR A 49 18.51 -8.97 -8.20
CA TYR A 49 17.26 -8.33 -7.81
C TYR A 49 16.08 -9.03 -8.49
N GLY A 50 15.05 -9.36 -7.71
CA GLY A 50 13.86 -10.03 -8.21
C GLY A 50 13.04 -9.14 -9.14
N SER A 51 12.46 -9.73 -10.18
CA SER A 51 11.48 -9.07 -11.06
C SER A 51 10.23 -9.95 -11.17
N PRO A 52 9.04 -9.37 -11.41
CA PRO A 52 7.84 -10.15 -11.70
C PRO A 52 8.07 -11.11 -12.87
N ALA A 53 7.30 -12.20 -12.88
CA ALA A 53 7.32 -13.15 -13.98
C ALA A 53 6.93 -12.46 -15.30
N THR A 54 7.48 -12.93 -16.43
CA THR A 54 7.18 -12.37 -17.77
C THR A 54 5.68 -12.34 -18.07
N PHE A 55 4.91 -13.27 -17.52
CA PHE A 55 3.46 -13.37 -17.70
C PHE A 55 2.68 -12.32 -16.89
N GLU A 56 3.29 -11.70 -15.89
CA GLU A 56 2.71 -10.65 -15.04
C GLU A 56 3.15 -9.24 -15.46
N ARG A 57 3.79 -9.10 -16.62
CA ARG A 57 4.35 -7.81 -17.10
C ARG A 57 3.32 -6.69 -17.27
N GLU A 58 2.04 -7.04 -17.36
CA GLU A 58 0.94 -6.08 -17.52
C GLU A 58 0.44 -5.53 -16.17
N VAL A 59 0.77 -6.20 -15.06
CA VAL A 59 0.48 -5.73 -13.71
C VAL A 59 1.42 -4.56 -13.38
N THR A 60 0.95 -3.37 -13.71
CA THR A 60 1.71 -2.11 -13.61
C THR A 60 0.83 -1.02 -13.01
N ARG A 61 1.45 0.08 -12.56
CA ARG A 61 0.69 1.27 -12.17
C ARG A 61 -0.12 1.78 -13.35
N THR A 62 -1.35 2.22 -13.10
CA THR A 62 -2.28 2.70 -14.13
C THR A 62 -2.41 4.22 -14.13
N LEU A 63 -2.93 4.76 -15.24
CA LEU A 63 -3.21 6.20 -15.42
C LEU A 63 -2.01 7.11 -15.10
N ILE A 64 -0.80 6.70 -15.46
CA ILE A 64 0.43 7.47 -15.28
C ILE A 64 0.39 8.72 -16.15
N ARG A 65 0.16 9.89 -15.54
CA ARG A 65 0.11 11.16 -16.28
C ARG A 65 0.52 12.34 -15.41
N SER A 66 1.20 13.31 -16.03
CA SER A 66 1.33 14.66 -15.47
C SER A 66 0.04 15.46 -15.70
N GLN A 67 -0.19 16.46 -14.87
CA GLN A 67 -1.23 17.47 -15.06
C GLN A 67 -0.96 18.18 -16.40
N PRO A 68 -2.00 18.45 -17.22
CA PRO A 68 -1.81 19.18 -18.48
C PRO A 68 -1.00 20.46 -18.29
N GLY A 69 0.06 20.64 -19.09
CA GLY A 69 0.94 21.82 -19.03
C GLY A 69 2.03 21.77 -17.97
N THR A 70 2.21 20.64 -17.27
CA THR A 70 3.26 20.47 -16.25
C THR A 70 4.16 19.27 -16.58
N THR A 71 5.38 19.31 -16.06
CA THR A 71 6.28 18.16 -15.99
C THR A 71 6.51 17.83 -14.52
N GLY A 72 6.28 16.59 -14.11
CA GLY A 72 6.56 16.14 -12.74
C GLY A 72 5.44 16.40 -11.72
N ALA A 73 4.40 17.16 -12.05
CA ALA A 73 3.19 17.25 -11.21
C ALA A 73 2.15 16.27 -11.74
N GLY A 74 1.87 15.17 -11.03
CA GLY A 74 1.06 14.09 -11.58
C GLY A 74 0.82 12.95 -10.63
N ALA A 75 0.11 11.93 -11.10
CA ALA A 75 -0.14 10.73 -10.33
C ALA A 75 -0.08 9.45 -11.16
N SER A 76 0.16 8.35 -10.48
CA SER A 76 -0.06 6.99 -10.95
C SER A 76 -0.90 6.23 -9.92
N ARG A 77 -1.54 5.14 -10.31
CA ARG A 77 -2.49 4.41 -9.45
C ARG A 77 -2.12 2.94 -9.30
N SER A 78 -2.30 2.40 -8.11
CA SER A 78 -2.17 0.96 -7.84
C SER A 78 -3.20 0.16 -8.65
N PRO A 79 -2.82 -0.95 -9.30
CA PRO A 79 -3.75 -1.81 -10.03
C PRO A 79 -4.51 -2.73 -9.05
N LEU A 80 -5.38 -2.17 -8.21
CA LEU A 80 -6.00 -2.86 -7.06
C LEU A 80 -6.66 -4.21 -7.43
N GLU A 81 -7.31 -4.30 -8.58
CA GLU A 81 -7.95 -5.51 -9.09
C GLU A 81 -7.00 -6.66 -9.42
N ALA A 82 -5.71 -6.40 -9.57
CA ALA A 82 -4.67 -7.37 -9.85
C ALA A 82 -3.82 -7.70 -8.61
N LEU A 83 -4.18 -7.15 -7.44
CA LEU A 83 -3.46 -7.32 -6.18
C LEU A 83 -4.27 -8.14 -5.20
N GLU A 84 -3.56 -8.87 -4.35
CA GLU A 84 -4.13 -9.67 -3.27
C GLU A 84 -3.52 -9.30 -1.93
N GLY A 85 -4.29 -9.51 -0.86
CA GLY A 85 -3.87 -9.18 0.51
C GLY A 85 -3.82 -7.68 0.79
N MET A 86 -3.06 -7.31 1.82
CA MET A 86 -3.06 -5.95 2.36
C MET A 86 -1.80 -5.13 2.06
N ILE A 87 -0.71 -5.74 1.61
CA ILE A 87 0.55 -5.04 1.34
C ILE A 87 0.69 -4.85 -0.17
N THR A 88 0.77 -3.59 -0.60
CA THR A 88 1.02 -3.24 -2.00
C THR A 88 2.50 -3.44 -2.31
N PRO A 89 2.88 -4.22 -3.35
CA PRO A 89 4.28 -4.32 -3.77
C PRO A 89 4.87 -2.94 -4.06
N SER A 90 6.11 -2.65 -3.62
CA SER A 90 6.69 -1.30 -3.71
C SER A 90 6.73 -0.74 -5.13
N GLY A 91 6.95 -1.59 -6.15
CA GLY A 91 6.91 -1.20 -7.56
C GLY A 91 5.52 -0.84 -8.09
N LEU A 92 4.46 -1.18 -7.35
CA LEU A 92 3.06 -0.93 -7.68
C LEU A 92 2.38 0.05 -6.72
N HIS A 93 3.10 0.54 -5.70
CA HIS A 93 2.60 1.58 -4.80
C HIS A 93 2.26 2.83 -5.61
N PHE A 94 1.07 3.42 -5.44
CA PHE A 94 0.67 4.62 -6.17
C PHE A 94 1.67 5.76 -5.95
N GLU A 95 1.77 6.67 -6.91
CA GLU A 95 2.61 7.85 -6.80
C GLU A 95 1.78 9.12 -6.95
N ARG A 96 2.16 10.16 -6.20
CA ARG A 96 1.68 11.52 -6.39
C ARG A 96 2.81 12.50 -6.17
N HIS A 97 3.13 13.24 -7.22
CA HIS A 97 4.21 14.23 -7.25
C HIS A 97 3.66 15.62 -7.55
N HIS A 98 4.31 16.65 -7.02
CA HIS A 98 4.00 18.06 -7.31
C HIS A 98 5.17 18.79 -7.98
N ASN A 99 6.41 18.31 -7.81
CA ASN A 99 7.58 18.83 -8.52
C ASN A 99 8.52 17.70 -9.04
N GLY A 100 7.93 16.56 -9.43
CA GLY A 100 8.68 15.39 -9.90
C GLY A 100 9.31 14.57 -8.77
N VAL A 101 10.25 13.69 -9.13
CA VAL A 101 10.98 12.83 -8.18
C VAL A 101 12.40 13.36 -8.05
N PRO A 102 12.78 13.95 -6.90
CA PRO A 102 14.14 14.46 -6.72
C PRO A 102 15.15 13.31 -6.67
N THR A 103 16.33 13.53 -7.25
CA THR A 103 17.48 12.62 -7.10
C THR A 103 18.26 13.05 -5.87
N ILE A 104 18.16 12.26 -4.79
CA ILE A 104 18.80 12.55 -3.51
C ILE A 104 19.89 11.52 -3.25
N ASP A 105 21.13 11.98 -3.03
CA ASP A 105 22.20 11.15 -2.49
C ASP A 105 22.01 11.00 -0.96
N PRO A 106 21.74 9.79 -0.43
CA PRO A 106 21.56 9.58 1.00
C PRO A 106 22.78 10.00 1.84
N ALA A 107 23.99 10.00 1.26
CA ALA A 107 25.21 10.41 1.96
C ALA A 107 25.27 11.94 2.17
N GLN A 108 24.59 12.71 1.33
CA GLN A 108 24.53 14.18 1.41
C GLN A 108 23.21 14.69 2.02
N HIS A 109 22.21 13.82 2.14
CA HIS A 109 20.90 14.22 2.63
C HIS A 109 20.93 14.62 4.12
N GLN A 110 20.26 15.73 4.42
CA GLN A 110 20.17 16.32 5.75
C GLN A 110 18.70 16.63 6.09
N LEU A 111 18.32 16.28 7.31
CA LEU A 111 17.05 16.68 7.92
C LEU A 111 17.33 17.79 8.94
N LEU A 112 16.79 18.98 8.72
CA LEU A 112 16.87 20.09 9.67
C LEU A 112 15.59 20.14 10.54
N ILE A 113 15.77 20.19 11.85
CA ILE A 113 14.72 20.56 12.81
C ILE A 113 15.10 21.91 13.42
N HIS A 114 14.25 22.92 13.24
CA HIS A 114 14.45 24.28 13.77
C HIS A 114 13.11 24.95 14.12
N GLY A 115 13.14 26.22 14.53
CA GLY A 115 11.95 26.99 14.92
C GLY A 115 11.85 27.14 16.43
N LEU A 116 10.68 26.84 17.00
CA LEU A 116 10.44 26.88 18.45
C LEU A 116 11.01 25.62 19.14
N VAL A 117 12.34 25.53 19.16
CA VAL A 117 13.11 24.46 19.80
C VAL A 117 14.27 25.05 20.60
N ALA A 118 14.71 24.35 21.64
CA ALA A 118 15.84 24.77 22.46
C ALA A 118 17.16 24.79 21.67
N ARG A 119 17.34 23.82 20.77
CA ARG A 119 18.52 23.69 19.92
C ARG A 119 18.13 23.17 18.53
N PRO A 120 18.30 23.99 17.48
CA PRO A 120 18.17 23.51 16.11
C PRO A 120 19.18 22.39 15.81
N LEU A 121 18.74 21.36 15.08
CA LEU A 121 19.53 20.16 14.81
C LEU A 121 19.50 19.79 13.34
N ILE A 122 20.64 19.33 12.83
CA ILE A 122 20.76 18.70 11.51
C ILE A 122 21.09 17.23 11.72
N PHE A 123 20.31 16.35 11.11
CA PHE A 123 20.51 14.91 11.12
C PHE A 123 20.91 14.42 9.73
N THR A 124 21.95 13.59 9.66
CA THR A 124 22.26 12.80 8.46
C THR A 124 21.49 11.49 8.48
N VAL A 125 21.30 10.83 7.33
CA VAL A 125 20.70 9.48 7.27
C VAL A 125 21.42 8.50 8.20
N ALA A 126 22.75 8.54 8.23
CA ALA A 126 23.56 7.69 9.11
C ALA A 126 23.33 7.98 10.60
N SER A 127 22.98 9.22 10.98
CA SER A 127 22.59 9.54 12.36
C SER A 127 21.20 9.03 12.70
N LEU A 128 20.23 9.17 11.79
CA LEU A 128 18.87 8.68 11.99
C LEU A 128 18.84 7.16 12.18
N GLN A 129 19.71 6.43 11.47
CA GLN A 129 19.83 4.98 11.59
C GLN A 129 20.31 4.48 12.96
N ARG A 130 20.77 5.37 13.86
CA ARG A 130 21.19 5.01 15.22
C ARG A 130 20.09 5.15 16.26
N TYR A 131 18.94 5.73 15.90
CA TYR A 131 17.81 5.85 16.81
C TYR A 131 17.00 4.56 16.86
N PRO A 132 16.24 4.33 17.94
CA PRO A 132 15.22 3.29 17.96
C PRO A 132 14.25 3.46 16.80
N MET A 133 13.96 2.36 16.10
CA MET A 133 12.99 2.32 15.01
C MET A 133 11.74 1.56 15.42
N GLU A 134 10.60 2.00 14.90
CA GLU A 134 9.32 1.31 15.00
C GLU A 134 8.83 0.93 13.60
N SER A 135 8.18 -0.23 13.49
CA SER A 135 7.52 -0.70 12.27
C SER A 135 6.01 -0.65 12.43
N ARG A 136 5.30 -0.09 11.44
CA ARG A 136 3.84 -0.01 11.44
C ARG A 136 3.27 -0.26 10.05
N ILE A 137 2.18 -1.00 9.97
CA ILE A 137 1.46 -1.21 8.72
C ILE A 137 0.41 -0.12 8.58
N HIS A 138 0.57 0.73 7.57
CA HIS A 138 -0.34 1.84 7.28
C HIS A 138 -0.58 1.97 5.78
N PHE A 139 -1.81 2.35 5.43
CA PHE A 139 -2.12 2.81 4.09
C PHE A 139 -1.93 4.32 3.98
N LEU A 140 -1.54 4.75 2.79
CA LEU A 140 -1.59 6.14 2.38
C LEU A 140 -2.70 6.26 1.33
N GLU A 141 -3.58 7.24 1.49
CA GLU A 141 -4.64 7.54 0.54
C GLU A 141 -4.56 9.01 0.13
N CYS A 142 -4.59 9.27 -1.19
CA CYS A 142 -4.68 10.63 -1.70
C CYS A 142 -6.07 11.20 -1.44
N SER A 143 -6.16 12.46 -1.00
CA SER A 143 -7.44 13.17 -0.88
C SER A 143 -8.25 13.24 -2.18
N GLY A 144 -7.59 13.10 -3.34
CA GLY A 144 -8.22 13.02 -4.66
C GLY A 144 -8.61 11.60 -5.09
N ASN A 145 -8.49 10.59 -4.22
CA ASN A 145 -8.91 9.24 -4.55
C ASN A 145 -10.41 9.20 -4.85
N SER A 146 -10.84 8.36 -5.79
CA SER A 146 -12.23 8.26 -6.22
C SER A 146 -12.84 9.50 -6.90
N ALA A 147 -12.10 10.60 -7.09
CA ALA A 147 -12.64 11.84 -7.69
C ALA A 147 -13.23 11.64 -9.10
N LEU A 148 -12.77 10.61 -9.84
CA LEU A 148 -13.32 10.23 -11.15
C LEU A 148 -14.79 9.77 -11.07
N MET A 149 -15.27 9.40 -9.88
CA MET A 149 -16.65 8.96 -9.63
C MET A 149 -17.63 10.11 -9.41
N TYR A 150 -17.16 11.37 -9.35
CA TYR A 150 -18.04 12.53 -9.19
C TYR A 150 -18.69 13.00 -10.50
N GLY A 151 -18.35 12.38 -11.63
CA GLY A 151 -19.01 12.65 -12.91
C GLY A 151 -20.48 12.21 -12.91
N ALA A 152 -21.30 12.86 -13.73
CA ALA A 152 -22.73 12.53 -13.85
C ALA A 152 -22.99 11.13 -14.43
N THR A 153 -22.04 10.59 -15.19
CA THR A 153 -22.09 9.26 -15.79
C THR A 153 -21.03 8.36 -15.17
N PRO A 154 -21.37 7.12 -14.76
CA PRO A 154 -20.38 6.17 -14.26
C PRO A 154 -19.28 5.91 -15.30
N PRO A 155 -18.00 6.01 -14.93
CA PRO A 155 -16.91 5.71 -15.86
C PRO A 155 -16.77 4.20 -16.07
N THR A 156 -16.45 3.79 -17.29
CA THR A 156 -16.04 2.40 -17.58
C THR A 156 -14.55 2.26 -17.32
N LEU A 157 -14.18 2.10 -16.05
CA LEU A 157 -12.80 1.99 -15.58
C LEU A 157 -12.68 0.87 -14.53
N THR A 158 -11.48 0.34 -14.35
CA THR A 158 -11.20 -0.67 -13.31
C THR A 158 -11.17 -0.06 -11.91
N CYS A 159 -11.20 -0.92 -10.88
CA CYS A 159 -11.12 -0.50 -9.48
C CYS A 159 -9.83 0.30 -9.19
N GLY A 160 -8.68 -0.15 -9.67
CA GLY A 160 -7.41 0.55 -9.54
C GLY A 160 -7.41 1.90 -10.27
N GLN A 161 -8.07 1.99 -11.42
CA GLN A 161 -8.17 3.26 -12.14
C GLN A 161 -9.03 4.30 -11.39
N THR A 162 -10.09 3.89 -10.68
CA THR A 162 -10.96 4.82 -9.95
C THR A 162 -10.50 5.07 -8.50
N HIS A 163 -10.09 4.01 -7.80
CA HIS A 163 -9.79 3.98 -6.37
C HIS A 163 -8.32 3.69 -6.03
N GLY A 164 -7.44 3.52 -7.03
CA GLY A 164 -6.04 3.15 -6.82
C GLY A 164 -5.09 4.27 -6.40
N LEU A 165 -5.57 5.46 -5.99
CA LEU A 165 -4.71 6.43 -5.28
C LEU A 165 -4.60 6.07 -3.79
N VAL A 166 -4.38 4.79 -3.53
CA VAL A 166 -4.20 4.19 -2.22
C VAL A 166 -3.23 3.02 -2.35
N SER A 167 -2.37 2.88 -1.35
CA SER A 167 -1.46 1.74 -1.20
C SER A 167 -1.15 1.54 0.27
N CYS A 168 -0.73 0.33 0.62
CA CYS A 168 -0.41 -0.03 1.99
C CYS A 168 0.97 -0.68 2.06
N SER A 169 1.73 -0.34 3.09
CA SER A 169 3.08 -0.84 3.32
C SER A 169 3.38 -0.94 4.80
N GLU A 170 4.37 -1.76 5.14
CA GLU A 170 5.03 -1.67 6.44
C GLU A 170 6.07 -0.56 6.37
N TRP A 171 5.91 0.43 7.25
CA TRP A 171 6.79 1.58 7.36
C TRP A 171 7.67 1.41 8.59
N THR A 172 8.98 1.39 8.39
CA THR A 172 9.97 1.34 9.47
C THR A 172 10.74 2.64 9.51
N GLY A 173 10.80 3.27 10.68
CA GLY A 173 11.51 4.55 10.85
C GLY A 173 11.60 5.00 12.29
N VAL A 174 12.18 6.19 12.47
CA VAL A 174 12.35 6.81 13.79
C VAL A 174 11.07 7.57 14.15
N PRO A 175 10.48 7.34 15.34
CA PRO A 175 9.36 8.16 15.80
C PRO A 175 9.77 9.64 15.89
N LEU A 176 9.04 10.52 15.19
CA LEU A 176 9.33 11.97 15.14
C LEU A 176 9.46 12.59 16.54
N ARG A 177 8.68 12.10 17.51
CA ARG A 177 8.75 12.51 18.91
C ARG A 177 10.18 12.49 19.47
N LEU A 178 10.96 11.46 19.18
CA LEU A 178 12.33 11.33 19.72
C LEU A 178 13.24 12.45 19.21
N LEU A 179 13.10 12.81 17.92
CA LEU A 179 13.88 13.88 17.30
C LEU A 179 13.46 15.26 17.82
N LEU A 180 12.16 15.48 18.02
CA LEU A 180 11.63 16.72 18.59
C LEU A 180 12.01 16.89 20.08
N GLU A 181 12.01 15.80 20.86
CA GLU A 181 12.49 15.81 22.25
C GLU A 181 13.98 16.14 22.33
N GLU A 182 14.81 15.60 21.42
CA GLU A 182 16.24 15.91 21.40
C GLU A 182 16.55 17.35 20.95
N ALA A 183 15.77 17.88 20.00
CA ALA A 183 15.83 19.30 19.65
C ALA A 183 15.32 20.20 20.79
N GLY A 184 14.53 19.64 21.71
CA GLY A 184 13.92 20.32 22.84
C GLY A 184 12.79 21.25 22.39
N VAL A 185 11.75 20.71 21.77
CA VAL A 185 10.56 21.48 21.34
C VAL A 185 9.99 22.33 22.48
N ASP A 186 9.77 23.62 22.22
CA ASP A 186 9.17 24.54 23.18
C ASP A 186 7.69 24.15 23.42
N PRO A 187 7.21 24.07 24.67
CA PRO A 187 5.81 23.74 24.96
C PRO A 187 4.77 24.70 24.33
N ARG A 188 5.19 25.87 23.86
CA ARG A 188 4.33 26.83 23.13
C ARG A 188 4.24 26.54 21.63
N ALA A 189 4.95 25.53 21.11
CA ALA A 189 4.88 25.16 19.71
C ALA A 189 3.58 24.41 19.42
N ASP A 190 2.70 25.02 18.63
CA ASP A 190 1.38 24.46 18.30
C ASP A 190 1.35 23.67 16.99
N TRP A 191 2.35 23.86 16.12
CA TRP A 191 2.37 23.31 14.76
C TRP A 191 3.76 22.79 14.39
N VAL A 192 3.76 21.75 13.56
CA VAL A 192 4.94 21.29 12.82
C VAL A 192 4.68 21.53 11.35
N LEU A 193 5.60 22.25 10.68
CA LEU A 193 5.65 22.35 9.24
C LEU A 193 6.74 21.41 8.74
N ALA A 194 6.41 20.57 7.77
CA ALA A 194 7.35 19.69 7.09
C ALA A 194 7.49 20.13 5.63
N GLU A 195 8.72 20.30 5.17
CA GLU A 195 9.05 20.67 3.80
C GLU A 195 9.84 19.53 3.15
N GLY A 196 9.52 19.23 1.89
CA GLY A 196 10.24 18.28 1.06
C GLY A 196 11.53 18.88 0.49
N ALA A 197 12.34 18.05 -0.16
CA ALA A 197 13.51 18.48 -0.91
C ALA A 197 13.22 18.64 -2.41
N ASP A 198 11.95 18.50 -2.81
CA ASP A 198 11.46 18.76 -4.16
C ASP A 198 11.12 20.25 -4.38
#